data_AF-F6HG57-F1
#
_entry.id   AF-F6HG57-F1
#
_cell.length_a   1.000
_cell.length_b   1.000
_cell.length_c   1.000
_cell.angle_alpha   90.00
_cell.angle_beta   90.00
_cell.angle_gamma   90.00
#
_symmetry.space_group_name_H-M   'P 1'
#
loop_
_entity.id
_entity.type
_entity.pdbx_description
1 polymer ?
#
loop_
_entity_poly.entity_id
_entity_poly.type
_entity_poly.pdbx_seq_one_letter_code
_entity_poly.pdbx_strand_id
1 'polypeptide(L)' 'MAKLPILQFEEKIIDIVEQNSVVVIIGETGSGKSTQLSQILYRRGYTNSGNVAVTQPRRVAAVSVARSFCQEGLWV' A
#
# COMPACT_ATOMS: atom_id res chain seq x y z
N MET A 1 -13.81 -10.48 -4.84
CA MET A 1 -12.48 -10.05 -4.31
C MET A 1 -12.24 -10.76 -3.00
N ALA A 2 -11.22 -11.60 -2.90
CA ALA A 2 -10.82 -12.17 -1.62
C ALA A 2 -10.39 -11.03 -0.70
N LYS A 3 -10.95 -10.94 0.50
CA LYS A 3 -10.68 -9.88 1.47
C LYS A 3 -9.23 -10.04 1.95
N LEU A 4 -8.30 -9.26 1.39
CA LEU A 4 -6.88 -9.36 1.75
C LEU A 4 -6.72 -9.02 3.25
N PRO A 5 -5.94 -9.80 4.02
CA PRO A 5 -5.83 -9.63 5.47
C PRO A 5 -5.46 -8.21 5.90
N ILE A 6 -4.61 -7.52 5.13
CA ILE A 6 -4.14 -6.17 5.46
C ILE A 6 -5.27 -5.13 5.57
N LEU A 7 -6.38 -5.31 4.85
CA LEU A 7 -7.52 -4.38 4.89
C LEU A 7 -8.22 -4.36 6.25
N GLN A 8 -8.09 -5.43 7.04
CA GLN A 8 -8.64 -5.48 8.40
C GLN A 8 -7.84 -4.62 9.39
N PHE A 9 -6.62 -4.22 9.02
CA PHE A 9 -5.71 -3.45 9.86
C PHE A 9 -5.49 -2.02 9.33
N GLU A 10 -6.30 -1.55 8.38
CA GLU A 10 -6.11 -0.27 7.70
C GLU A 10 -6.03 0.92 8.68
N GLU A 11 -7.02 1.11 9.56
CA GLU A 11 -6.99 2.20 10.56
C GLU A 11 -5.75 2.11 11.45
N LYS A 12 -5.46 0.91 11.96
CA LYS A 12 -4.30 0.69 12.83
C LYS A 12 -2.99 1.01 12.12
N ILE A 13 -2.85 0.69 10.84
CA ILE A 13 -1.65 1.02 10.05
C ILE A 13 -1.52 2.54 9.94
N ILE A 14 -2.61 3.25 9.65
CA ILE A 14 -2.59 4.71 9.51
C ILE A 14 -2.25 5.40 10.82
N ASP A 15 -2.87 5.00 11.92
CA ASP A 15 -2.56 5.55 13.25
C ASP A 15 -1.07 5.41 13.58
N ILE A 16 -0.48 4.25 13.28
CA ILE A 16 0.95 3.99 13.53
C ILE A 16 1.83 4.83 12.58
N VAL A 17 1.46 4.96 11.30
CA VAL A 17 2.20 5.78 10.32
C VAL A 17 2.16 7.26 10.67
N GLU A 18 1.04 7.77 11.18
CA GLU A 18 0.92 9.17 11.62
C GLU A 18 1.77 9.46 12.87
N GLN A 19 1.88 8.49 13.78
CA GLN A 19 2.61 8.65 15.03
C GLN A 19 4.12 8.40 14.91
N ASN A 20 4.59 7.78 13.82
CA ASN A 20 5.96 7.31 13.70
C ASN A 20 6.57 7.65 12.33
N SER A 21 7.77 8.25 12.33
CA SER A 21 8.49 8.55 11.09
C SER A 21 8.95 7.30 10.33
N VAL A 22 9.09 6.16 11.00
CA VAL A 22 9.48 4.88 10.41
C VAL A 22 8.60 3.77 10.98
N VAL A 23 8.01 2.97 10.10
CA VAL A 23 7.15 1.84 10.46
C VAL A 23 7.62 0.58 9.76
N VAL A 24 7.76 -0.51 10.51
CA VAL A 24 8.07 -1.84 9.97
C VAL A 24 6.80 -2.68 9.95
N ILE A 25 6.38 -3.11 8.76
CA ILE A 25 5.18 -3.92 8.57
C ILE A 25 5.58 -5.33 8.19
N ILE A 26 5.19 -6.31 9.01
CA ILE A 26 5.46 -7.73 8.81
C ILE A 26 4.17 -8.46 8.48
N GLY A 27 4.22 -9.37 7.51
CA GLY A 27 3.11 -10.25 7.17
C GLY A 27 3.51 -11.25 6.10
N GLU A 28 2.76 -12.34 5.97
CA GLU A 28 3.07 -13.44 5.03
C GLU A 28 2.88 -13.04 3.55
N THR A 29 3.54 -13.75 2.64
CA THR A 29 3.31 -13.55 1.19
C THR A 29 1.83 -13.76 0.85
N GLY A 30 1.25 -12.87 0.04
CA GLY A 30 -0.19 -12.91 -0.27
C GLY A 30 -1.07 -12.11 0.71
N SER A 31 -0.52 -11.57 1.80
CA SER A 31 -1.29 -10.74 2.75
C SER A 31 -1.73 -9.38 2.21
N GLY A 32 -1.22 -8.96 1.05
CA GLY A 32 -1.55 -7.68 0.42
C GLY A 32 -0.59 -6.52 0.73
N LYS A 33 0.54 -6.74 1.41
CA LYS A 33 1.50 -5.67 1.78
C LYS A 33 1.86 -4.74 0.61
N SER A 34 2.51 -5.28 -0.41
CA SER A 34 3.05 -4.48 -1.51
C SER A 34 1.98 -3.89 -2.44
N THR A 35 0.78 -4.48 -2.47
CA THR A 35 -0.30 -4.07 -3.38
C THR A 35 -1.27 -3.10 -2.74
N GLN A 36 -1.57 -3.25 -1.43
CA GLN A 36 -2.61 -2.47 -0.76
C GLN A 36 -2.06 -1.32 0.08
N LEU A 37 -0.81 -1.38 0.59
CA LEU A 37 -0.28 -0.29 1.43
C LEU A 37 -0.24 1.05 0.70
N SER A 38 0.23 1.07 -0.54
CA SER A 38 0.30 2.31 -1.32
C SER A 38 -1.09 2.87 -1.63
N GLN A 39 -2.08 2.01 -1.83
CA GLN A 39 -3.47 2.41 -2.03
C GLN A 39 -4.08 2.99 -0.76
N ILE A 40 -3.84 2.37 0.39
CA ILE A 40 -4.28 2.87 1.70
C ILE A 40 -3.70 4.28 1.93
N LEU A 41 -2.39 4.47 1.70
CA LEU A 41 -1.74 5.77 1.83
C LEU A 41 -2.30 6.81 0.84
N TYR A 42 -2.54 6.40 -0.40
CA TYR A 42 -3.17 7.25 -1.41
C TYR A 42 -4.57 7.71 -0.98
N ARG A 43 -5.43 6.78 -0.54
CA ARG A 43 -6.79 7.09 -0.05
C ARG A 43 -6.81 8.02 1.15
N ARG A 44 -5.75 8.01 1.97
CA ARG A 44 -5.58 8.90 3.12
C ARG A 44 -4.97 10.26 2.77
N GLY A 45 -4.72 10.52 1.49
CA GLY A 45 -4.25 11.82 1.02
C GLY A 45 -2.75 12.04 1.17
N TYR A 46 -1.95 11.00 1.41
CA TYR A 46 -0.48 11.13 1.47
C TYR A 46 0.14 11.59 0.14
N THR A 47 -0.61 11.49 -0.95
CA THR A 47 -0.21 11.99 -2.28
C THR A 47 -0.72 13.40 -2.60
N ASN A 48 -1.47 14.05 -1.69
CA ASN A 48 -1.97 15.41 -1.93
C ASN A 48 -0.85 16.46 -1.84
N SER A 49 0.20 16.17 -1.08
CA SER A 49 1.36 17.05 -0.86
C SER A 49 2.69 16.44 -1.31
N GLY A 50 2.66 15.29 -1.99
CA GLY A 50 3.87 14.57 -2.38
C GLY A 50 3.59 13.27 -3.15
N ASN A 51 4.61 12.41 -3.23
CA ASN A 51 4.52 11.12 -3.94
C ASN A 51 4.73 9.96 -2.96
N VAL A 52 3.96 8.88 -3.15
CA VAL A 52 4.22 7.58 -2.50
C VAL A 52 5.05 6.73 -3.44
N ALA A 53 6.28 6.40 -3.03
CA ALA A 53 7.18 5.54 -3.80
C ALA A 53 7.16 4.10 -3.25
N VAL A 54 6.94 3.13 -4.14
CA VAL A 54 7.04 1.70 -3.81
C VAL A 54 8.22 1.11 -4.54
N THR A 55 9.22 0.63 -3.80
CA THR A 55 10.39 -0.05 -4.36
C THR A 55 10.21 -1.57 -4.32
N GLN A 56 10.62 -2.25 -5.38
CA GLN A 56 10.64 -3.72 -5.45
C GLN A 56 12.01 -4.17 -5.98
N PRO A 57 12.60 -5.25 -5.42
CA PRO A 57 13.91 -5.74 -5.85
C PRO A 57 13.89 -6.33 -7.28
N ARG A 58 12.71 -6.68 -7.80
CA ARG A 58 12.54 -7.27 -9.14
C ARG A 58 11.70 -6.35 -10.02
N ARG A 59 12.20 -6.06 -11.23
CA ARG A 59 11.49 -5.26 -12.25
C ARG A 59 10.08 -5.77 -12.52
N VAL A 60 9.90 -7.08 -12.66
CA VAL A 60 8.58 -7.68 -12.91
C VAL A 60 7.59 -7.45 -11.76
N ALA A 61 8.09 -7.42 -10.51
CA ALA A 61 7.25 -7.13 -9.35
C ALA A 61 6.87 -5.64 -9.31
N ALA A 62 7.81 -4.74 -9.60
CA ALA A 62 7.53 -3.30 -9.69
C ALA A 62 6.43 -3.00 -10.73
N VAL A 63 6.59 -3.55 -11.95
CA VAL A 63 5.61 -3.36 -13.03
C VAL A 63 4.25 -3.97 -12.68
N SER A 64 4.23 -5.15 -12.06
CA SER A 64 2.99 -5.82 -11.66
C SER A 64 2.22 -5.02 -10.60
N VAL A 65 2.92 -4.53 -9.56
CA VAL A 65 2.32 -3.71 -8.51
C VAL A 65 1.75 -2.41 -9.07
N ALA A 66 2.49 -1.72 -9.93
CA ALA A 66 2.01 -0.50 -10.59
C ALA A 66 0.74 -0.75 -11.42
N ARG A 67 0.72 -1.83 -12.21
CA ARG A 67 -0.47 -2.23 -12.99
C ARG A 67 -1.67 -2.56 -12.11
N SER A 68 -1.46 -3.30 -11.01
CA SER A 68 -2.53 -3.66 -10.06
C SER A 68 -3.19 -2.41 -9.49
N PHE A 69 -2.39 -1.42 -9.09
CA PHE A 69 -2.91 -0.14 -8.59
C PHE A 69 -3.76 0.54 -9.68
N CYS A 70 -3.28 0.65 -10.92
CA CYS A 70 -4.06 1.21 -12.03
C CYS A 70 -5.38 0.48 -12.31
N GLN A 71 -5.38 -0.85 -12.23
CA GLN A 71 -6.57 -1.67 -12.50
C GLN A 71 -7.61 -1.61 -11.37
N GLU A 72 -7.19 -1.37 -10.13
CA GLU A 72 -8.09 -1.26 -8.98
C GLU A 72 -8.89 0.06 -8.95
N GLY A 73 -8.75 0.92 -9.97
CA GLY A 73 -9.66 2.03 -10.25
C GLY A 73 -9.63 3.16 -9.21
N LEU A 74 -8.62 3.16 -8.33
CA LEU A 74 -8.45 4.16 -7.27
C LEU A 74 -7.81 5.46 -7.78
N TRP A 75 -7.32 5.50 -9.02
CA TRP A 75 -6.87 6.73 -9.66
C TRP A 75 -8.08 7.39 -10.36
N VAL A 76 -8.68 8.38 -9.70
CA VAL A 76 -9.58 9.37 -10.33
C VAL A 76 -8.90 10.72 -10.35
#